data_AF-L8WUW3-F1
#
_entry.id   AF-L8WUW3-F1
#
_cell.length_a   1.000
_cell.length_b   1.000
_cell.length_c   1.000
_cell.angle_alpha   90.00
_cell.angle_beta   90.00
_cell.angle_gamma   90.00
#
_symmetry.space_group_name_H-M   'P 1'
#
loop_
_entity.id
_entity.type
_entity.pdbx_description
1 polymer ?
#
loop_
_entity_poly.entity_id
_entity_poly.type
_entity_poly.pdbx_seq_one_letter_code
_entity_poly.pdbx_strand_id
1 'polypeptide(L)' 'MKYLEIFKTDIYEDISLNQWLALTPPEMVKVSTELDKYGEGTEETISQLQKVKPIVVGPGEW' A
#
# COMPACT_ATOMS: atom_id res chain seq x y z
N MET A 1 -4.93 -20.82 -2.86
CA MET A 1 -5.41 -20.11 -4.08
C MET A 1 -4.37 -20.29 -5.17
N LYS A 2 -4.77 -20.48 -6.44
CA LYS A 2 -3.83 -20.58 -7.58
C LYS A 2 -4.44 -19.83 -8.77
N TYR A 3 -3.71 -18.90 -9.35
CA TYR A 3 -4.09 -18.13 -10.53
C TYR A 3 -2.84 -17.71 -11.32
N LEU A 4 -3.03 -17.18 -12.51
CA LEU A 4 -1.96 -16.74 -13.40
C LEU A 4 -2.28 -15.33 -13.92
N GLU A 5 -1.31 -14.43 -13.84
CA GLU A 5 -1.37 -13.10 -14.43
C GLU A 5 -0.47 -13.09 -15.68
N ILE A 6 -1.02 -12.68 -16.83
CA ILE A 6 -0.31 -12.68 -18.11
C ILE A 6 -0.28 -11.26 -18.64
N PHE A 7 0.93 -10.78 -18.98
CA PHE A 7 1.14 -9.44 -19.54
C PHE A 7 1.82 -9.54 -20.91
N LYS A 8 1.43 -8.66 -21.84
CA LYS A 8 2.03 -8.60 -23.19
C LYS A 8 3.23 -7.64 -23.18
N THR A 9 4.25 -7.99 -22.42
CA THR A 9 5.50 -7.23 -22.23
C THR A 9 6.63 -8.23 -21.92
N ASP A 10 7.87 -7.83 -22.18
CA ASP A 10 9.07 -8.59 -21.85
C ASP A 10 9.47 -8.47 -20.37
N ILE A 11 9.07 -7.39 -19.72
CA ILE A 11 9.33 -7.11 -18.31
C ILE A 11 8.01 -6.88 -17.57
N TYR A 12 7.88 -7.51 -16.40
CA TYR A 12 6.81 -7.25 -15.45
C TYR A 12 7.28 -6.26 -14.38
N GLU A 13 6.55 -5.16 -14.22
CA GLU A 13 6.74 -4.19 -13.16
C GLU A 13 5.38 -3.81 -12.57
N ASP A 14 5.30 -3.76 -11.25
CA ASP A 14 4.10 -3.29 -10.55
C ASP A 14 4.46 -2.38 -9.39
N ILE A 15 3.47 -1.59 -8.96
CA ILE A 15 3.58 -0.64 -7.88
C ILE A 15 2.58 -1.03 -6.80
N SER A 16 3.10 -1.40 -5.62
CA SER A 16 2.28 -1.62 -4.44
C SER A 16 1.89 -0.28 -3.81
N LEU A 17 0.59 -0.08 -3.59
CA LEU A 17 0.09 1.12 -2.91
C LEU A 17 0.70 1.27 -1.51
N ASN A 18 0.79 0.18 -0.75
CA ASN A 18 1.36 0.20 0.61
C ASN A 18 2.79 0.73 0.59
N GLN A 19 3.61 0.20 -0.32
CA GLN A 19 4.99 0.66 -0.50
C GLN A 19 5.06 2.11 -0.98
N TRP A 20 4.23 2.48 -1.94
CA TRP A 20 4.23 3.84 -2.48
C TRP A 20 3.92 4.87 -1.39
N LEU A 21 2.91 4.62 -0.56
CA LEU A 21 2.57 5.50 0.56
C LEU A 21 3.68 5.51 1.63
N ALA A 22 4.34 4.37 1.91
CA ALA A 22 5.45 4.29 2.86
C ALA A 22 6.69 5.11 2.44
N LEU A 23 6.85 5.35 1.14
CA LEU A 23 7.94 6.14 0.56
C LEU A 23 7.57 7.62 0.36
N THR A 24 6.31 7.97 0.59
CA THR A 24 5.81 9.34 0.47
C THR A 24 5.81 10.00 1.85
N PRO A 25 6.18 11.29 1.97
CA PRO A 25 6.13 11.99 3.26
C PRO A 25 4.73 11.90 3.91
N PRO A 26 4.62 11.57 5.21
CA PRO A 26 3.35 11.32 5.89
C PRO A 26 2.34 12.46 5.77
N GLU A 27 2.81 13.71 5.83
CA GLU A 27 1.98 14.90 5.69
C GLU A 27 1.32 15.00 4.31
N MET A 28 2.00 14.53 3.27
CA MET A 28 1.47 14.52 1.90
C MET A 28 0.45 13.40 1.72
N VAL A 29 0.71 12.23 2.33
CA VAL A 29 -0.21 11.09 2.30
C VAL A 29 -1.56 11.46 2.93
N LYS A 30 -1.54 12.11 4.09
CA LYS A 30 -2.75 12.54 4.82
C LYS A 30 -3.65 13.47 3.99
N VAL A 31 -3.04 14.44 3.29
CA VAL A 31 -3.77 15.37 2.42
C VAL A 31 -4.34 14.67 1.20
N SER A 32 -3.58 13.76 0.58
CA SER A 32 -3.97 13.15 -0.70
C SER A 32 -5.10 12.11 -0.60
N THR A 33 -5.23 11.44 0.54
CA THR A 33 -6.11 10.27 0.69
C THR A 33 -7.36 10.57 1.53
N GLU A 34 -7.50 11.79 2.04
CA GLU A 34 -8.57 12.22 2.96
C GLU A 34 -8.76 11.32 4.20
N LEU A 35 -7.80 10.46 4.53
CA LEU A 35 -7.93 9.46 5.60
C LEU A 35 -8.14 10.11 6.98
N ASP A 36 -7.70 11.36 7.14
CA ASP A 36 -7.94 12.17 8.34
C ASP A 36 -9.44 12.46 8.58
N LYS A 37 -10.30 12.48 7.54
CA LYS A 37 -11.73 12.86 7.68
C LYS A 37 -12.57 11.82 8.44
N TYR A 38 -12.20 10.55 8.38
CA TYR A 38 -12.96 9.45 8.98
C TYR A 38 -12.23 8.80 10.17
N GLY A 39 -11.10 9.37 10.60
CA GLY A 39 -10.29 8.81 11.68
C GLY A 39 -9.51 7.54 11.26
N GLU A 40 -9.34 7.29 9.96
CA GLU A 40 -8.66 6.11 9.41
C GLU A 40 -7.19 6.40 9.03
N GLY A 41 -6.79 7.68 8.95
CA GLY A 41 -5.46 8.17 8.56
C GLY A 41 -4.53 8.51 9.71
N THR A 42 -4.77 7.92 10.87
CA THR A 42 -4.04 8.25 12.09
C THR A 42 -2.58 7.81 12.00
N GLU A 43 -1.76 8.33 12.92
CA GLU A 43 -0.33 8.01 12.99
C GLU A 43 -0.09 6.50 13.11
N GLU A 44 -1.01 5.78 13.75
CA GLU A 44 -0.99 4.32 13.87
C GLU A 44 -1.12 3.64 12.51
N THR A 45 -2.04 4.07 11.63
CA THR A 45 -2.22 3.50 10.29
C THR A 45 -0.98 3.73 9.43
N ILE A 46 -0.42 4.94 9.46
CA ILE A 46 0.77 5.29 8.69
C ILE A 46 1.99 4.50 9.18
N SER A 47 2.08 4.22 10.49
CA SER A 47 3.16 3.43 11.06
C SER A 47 3.20 1.98 10.56
N GLN A 48 2.06 1.46 10.07
CA GLN A 48 1.95 0.09 9.54
C GLN A 48 2.37 -0.02 8.06
N LEU A 49 2.64 1.10 7.38
CA LEU A 49 3.09 1.10 5.99
C LEU A 49 4.51 0.51 5.86
N GLN A 50 4.71 -0.35 4.87
CA GLN A 50 5.96 -1.08 4.65
C GLN A 50 6.74 -0.50 3.48
N LYS A 51 7.97 -0.06 3.73
CA LYS A 51 8.87 0.45 2.67
C LYS A 51 9.35 -0.64 1.70
N VAL A 52 9.23 -1.89 2.10
CA VAL A 52 9.52 -3.07 1.28
C VAL A 52 8.20 -3.66 0.81
N LYS A 53 8.07 -3.85 -0.49
CA LYS A 53 6.85 -4.37 -1.09
C LYS A 53 6.46 -5.75 -0.53
N PRO A 54 5.27 -5.89 0.06
CA PRO A 54 4.70 -7.20 0.33
C PRO A 54 4.23 -7.85 -0.97
N ILE A 55 4.54 -9.13 -1.17
CA ILE A 55 4.18 -9.88 -2.39
C ILE A 55 2.79 -10.52 -2.25
N VAL A 56 2.49 -11.09 -1.08
CA VAL A 56 1.16 -11.62 -0.74
C VAL A 56 0.91 -11.31 0.73
N VAL A 57 -0.23 -10.69 1.05
CA VAL A 57 -0.67 -10.41 2.42
C VAL A 57 -1.88 -11.30 2.73
N GLY A 58 -1.80 -12.05 3.83
CA GLY A 58 -2.94 -12.86 4.30
C GLY A 58 -4.05 -12.00 4.90
N PRO A 59 -5.23 -12.58 5.19
CA PRO A 59 -6.24 -11.86 5.95
C PRO A 59 -5.65 -11.46 7.31
N GLY A 60 -5.71 -10.17 7.64
CA GLY A 60 -5.30 -9.66 8.96
C GLY A 60 -6.22 -10.19 10.05
N GLU A 61 -5.70 -10.31 11.28
CA GLU A 61 -6.56 -10.50 12.45
C GLU A 61 -7.32 -9.17 12.67
N TRP A 62 -8.65 -9.24 12.57
CA TRP A 62 -9.56 -8.11 12.79
C TRP A 62 -9.92 -7.98 14.28
#